data_AF-A0A943HYR0-F1
#
_entry.id   AF-A0A943HYR0-F1
#
_cell.length_a   1.000
_cell.length_b   1.000
_cell.length_c   1.000
_cell.angle_alpha   90.00
_cell.angle_beta   90.00
_cell.angle_gamma   90.00
#
_symmetry.space_group_name_H-M   'P 1'
#
loop_
_entity.id
_entity.type
_entity.pdbx_description
1 polymer ?
#
loop_
_entity_poly.entity_id
_entity_poly.type
_entity_poly.pdbx_seq_one_letter_code
_entity_poly.pdbx_strand_id
1 'polypeptide(L)'
;MQEVQIRNEKNGKITFNNDVIATIAGLSTVEVEGVAGMSGGFTSGVAELLGRKNMTKGVKVEVGTEECAVDLNIIVKYGAKIPEVCENIHKEVKKGIETMTGLRVVEINIHVQGVELEKKEEAATEATAEQAPRVR
;
A
#
# COMPACT_ATOMS: atom_id res chain seq x y z
N MET A 1 12.81 -18.81 -1.74
CA MET A 1 12.12 -19.97 -1.13
C MET A 1 10.96 -19.39 -0.34
N GLN A 2 9.72 -19.67 -0.74
CA GLN A 2 8.51 -19.23 -0.04
C GLN A 2 8.19 -20.29 1.02
N GLU A 3 8.15 -19.90 2.30
CA GLU A 3 7.72 -20.79 3.37
C GLU A 3 6.19 -20.78 3.51
N VAL A 4 5.61 -21.98 3.59
CA VAL A 4 4.18 -22.27 3.53
C VAL A 4 3.86 -23.10 4.77
N GLN A 5 3.18 -22.54 5.78
CA GLN A 5 2.95 -23.22 7.07
C GLN A 5 1.46 -23.40 7.45
N ILE A 6 1.24 -24.37 8.35
CA ILE A 6 0.10 -25.31 8.40
C ILE A 6 -0.81 -25.02 9.60
N ARG A 7 -2.12 -24.77 9.40
CA ARG A 7 -3.12 -24.93 10.48
C ARG A 7 -3.77 -26.32 10.38
N ASN A 8 -3.67 -27.15 11.43
CA ASN A 8 -4.21 -28.50 11.48
C ASN A 8 -5.57 -28.49 12.21
N GLU A 9 -6.67 -28.43 11.47
CA GLU A 9 -7.96 -28.90 11.96
C GLU A 9 -8.16 -30.35 11.50
N LYS A 10 -9.00 -31.11 12.22
CA LYS A 10 -9.20 -32.57 12.04
C LYS A 10 -9.58 -33.02 10.61
N ASN A 11 -9.77 -32.10 9.66
CA ASN A 11 -10.14 -32.35 8.26
C ASN A 11 -9.29 -31.60 7.20
N GLY A 12 -8.12 -31.06 7.49
CA GLY A 12 -7.23 -30.50 6.44
C GLY A 12 -6.30 -29.37 6.88
N LYS A 13 -5.37 -29.00 5.98
CA LYS A 13 -4.39 -27.94 6.16
C LYS A 13 -4.85 -26.67 5.43
N ILE A 14 -5.01 -25.57 6.17
CA ILE A 14 -5.19 -24.23 5.59
C ILE A 14 -3.85 -23.52 5.66
N THR A 15 -3.41 -22.95 4.53
CA THR A 15 -2.22 -22.10 4.47
C THR A 15 -2.52 -20.83 3.71
N PHE A 16 -2.09 -19.71 4.26
CA PHE A 16 -2.16 -18.41 3.63
C PHE A 16 -0.80 -18.04 3.05
N ASN A 17 -0.80 -17.53 1.82
CA ASN A 17 0.42 -16.98 1.23
C ASN A 17 0.58 -15.52 1.67
N ASN A 18 1.82 -15.09 1.91
CA ASN A 18 2.14 -13.74 2.35
C ASN A 18 1.58 -12.69 1.38
N ASP A 19 1.55 -13.00 0.08
CA ASP A 19 1.03 -12.11 -0.96
C ASP A 19 -0.46 -11.78 -0.76
N VAL A 20 -1.26 -12.73 -0.27
CA VAL A 20 -2.69 -12.52 -0.03
C VAL A 20 -2.88 -11.60 1.17
N ILE A 21 -2.13 -11.83 2.26
CA ILE A 21 -2.19 -10.99 3.46
C ILE A 21 -1.68 -9.57 3.14
N ALA A 22 -0.62 -9.46 2.35
CA ALA A 22 -0.08 -8.18 1.90
C ALA A 22 -1.10 -7.40 1.06
N THR A 23 -1.88 -8.10 0.22
CA THR A 23 -2.94 -7.47 -0.59
C THR A 23 -4.07 -6.95 0.29
N ILE A 24 -4.51 -7.73 1.29
CA ILE A 24 -5.54 -7.30 2.24
C ILE A 24 -5.06 -6.07 3.02
N ALA A 25 -3.86 -6.15 3.61
CA ALA A 25 -3.29 -5.05 4.37
C ALA A 25 -3.10 -3.79 3.51
N GLY A 26 -2.63 -3.95 2.27
CA GLY A 26 -2.48 -2.84 1.33
C GLY A 26 -3.81 -2.18 0.96
N LEU A 27 -4.83 -2.99 0.66
CA LEU A 27 -6.15 -2.49 0.32
C LEU A 27 -6.78 -1.75 1.51
N SER A 28 -6.77 -2.36 2.70
CA SER A 28 -7.29 -1.73 3.91
C SER A 28 -6.54 -0.44 4.28
N THR A 29 -5.26 -0.33 3.93
CA THR A 29 -4.49 0.91 4.17
C THR A 29 -4.89 2.03 3.22
N VAL A 30 -5.10 1.73 1.93
CA VAL A 30 -5.48 2.73 0.92
C VAL A 30 -6.90 3.26 1.13
N GLU A 31 -7.78 2.47 1.74
CA GLU A 31 -9.15 2.88 2.07
C GLU A 31 -9.22 3.91 3.22
N VAL A 32 -8.15 4.06 4.00
CA VAL A 32 -8.13 5.02 5.12
C VAL A 32 -7.94 6.45 4.62
N GLU A 33 -8.81 7.34 5.10
CA GLU A 33 -8.75 8.76 4.79
C GLU A 33 -7.41 9.37 5.27
N GLY A 34 -6.80 10.19 4.42
CA GLY A 34 -5.50 10.81 4.68
C GLY A 34 -4.31 10.01 4.17
N VAL A 35 -4.50 8.78 3.68
CA VAL A 35 -3.44 8.05 2.95
C VAL A 35 -3.40 8.53 1.49
N ALA A 36 -2.23 8.97 1.04
CA ALA A 36 -2.00 9.35 -0.36
C ALA A 36 -1.65 8.13 -1.21
N GLY A 37 -0.89 7.20 -0.63
CA GLY A 37 -0.47 5.97 -1.27
C GLY A 37 0.49 5.15 -0.42
N MET A 38 1.02 4.07 -0.98
CA MET A 38 1.99 3.18 -0.34
C MET A 38 3.30 3.18 -1.14
N SER A 39 4.44 3.13 -0.44
CA SER A 39 5.78 3.23 -1.05
C SER A 39 6.59 1.95 -0.88
N GLY A 40 7.13 1.41 -1.98
CA GLY A 40 7.97 0.21 -2.00
C GLY A 40 9.43 0.38 -1.57
N GLY A 41 9.78 1.46 -0.87
CA GLY A 41 11.18 1.82 -0.59
C GLY A 41 11.91 2.41 -1.80
N PHE A 42 13.17 2.84 -1.59
CA PHE A 42 14.02 3.71 -2.44
C PHE A 42 14.07 3.43 -3.96
N THR A 43 13.60 2.27 -4.42
CA THR A 43 13.51 1.91 -5.85
C THR A 43 12.23 2.41 -6.55
N SER A 44 11.25 2.95 -5.80
CA SER A 44 10.00 3.48 -6.35
C SER A 44 10.19 4.77 -7.16
N GLY A 45 11.20 5.59 -6.85
CA GLY A 45 11.45 6.86 -7.54
C GLY A 45 11.78 6.73 -9.03
N VAL A 46 12.31 5.57 -9.46
CA VAL A 46 12.49 5.28 -10.89
C VAL A 46 11.23 4.67 -11.49
N ALA A 47 10.45 3.89 -10.72
CA ALA A 47 9.26 3.18 -11.20
C ALA A 47 8.01 4.06 -11.40
N GLU A 48 7.93 5.23 -10.77
CA GLU A 48 6.83 6.18 -11.01
C GLU A 48 6.86 6.76 -12.44
N LEU A 49 8.02 6.80 -13.10
CA LEU A 49 8.15 7.20 -14.50
C LEU A 49 7.56 6.19 -15.51
N LEU A 50 7.24 4.96 -15.09
CA LEU A 50 6.81 3.85 -15.97
C LEU A 50 5.43 3.27 -15.61
N GLY A 51 4.60 4.07 -14.92
CA GLY A 51 3.13 3.96 -15.03
C GLY A 51 2.48 2.71 -14.44
N ARG A 52 3.19 1.88 -13.65
CA ARG A 52 2.63 0.67 -13.04
C ARG A 52 2.38 0.90 -11.55
N LYS A 53 1.14 1.27 -11.20
CA LYS A 53 0.63 1.37 -9.82
C LYS A 53 0.66 -0.02 -9.16
N ASN A 54 1.81 -0.43 -8.65
CA ASN A 54 1.95 -1.69 -7.90
C ASN A 54 1.57 -1.43 -6.44
N MET A 55 0.31 -1.69 -6.08
CA MET A 55 -0.17 -1.56 -4.69
C MET A 55 0.47 -2.55 -3.69
N THR A 56 1.17 -3.58 -4.17
CA THR A 56 1.93 -4.53 -3.32
C THR A 56 3.32 -4.00 -2.94
N LYS A 57 3.78 -2.89 -3.53
CA LYS A 57 5.08 -2.29 -3.22
C LYS A 57 4.94 -1.43 -1.97
N GLY A 58 5.44 -1.91 -0.83
CA GLY A 58 5.46 -1.16 0.43
C GLY A 58 4.86 -1.90 1.62
N VAL A 59 4.34 -3.11 1.39
CA VAL A 59 3.82 -3.98 2.44
C VAL A 59 4.73 -5.19 2.56
N LYS A 60 5.33 -5.36 3.74
CA LYS A 60 6.04 -6.58 4.09
C LYS A 60 5.20 -7.31 5.13
N VAL A 61 5.00 -8.61 4.91
CA VAL A 61 4.22 -9.44 5.81
C VAL A 61 5.01 -10.67 6.17
N GLU A 62 5.00 -10.98 7.46
CA GLU A 62 5.51 -12.24 8.00
C GLU A 62 4.33 -12.99 8.63
N VAL A 63 4.07 -14.20 8.11
CA VAL A 63 2.95 -15.03 8.55
C VAL A 63 3.51 -16.23 9.31
N GLY A 64 3.09 -16.36 10.57
CA GLY A 64 3.31 -17.53 11.41
C GLY A 64 2.16 -18.54 11.33
N THR A 65 2.08 -19.45 12.31
CA THR A 65 1.05 -20.52 12.31
C THR A 65 -0.36 -19.99 12.60
N GLU A 66 -0.48 -19.06 13.54
CA GLU A 66 -1.76 -18.44 13.92
C GLU A 66 -1.66 -16.92 14.02
N GLU A 67 -0.47 -16.40 13.78
CA GLU A 67 -0.08 -15.03 14.05
C GLU A 67 0.50 -14.40 12.80
N CYS A 68 0.34 -13.09 12.64
CA CYS A 68 1.00 -12.35 11.58
C CYS A 68 1.53 -11.00 12.06
N ALA A 69 2.64 -10.60 11.46
CA ALA A 69 3.25 -9.28 11.62
C ALA A 69 3.23 -8.55 10.26
N VAL A 70 2.93 -7.26 10.29
CA VAL A 70 2.77 -6.44 9.08
C VAL A 70 3.59 -5.17 9.21
N ASP A 71 4.47 -4.93 8.25
CA ASP A 71 5.16 -3.66 8.08
C ASP A 71 4.59 -2.91 6.87
N LEU A 72 4.14 -1.68 7.09
CA LEU A 72 3.52 -0.81 6.11
C LEU A 72 4.40 0.41 5.86
N ASN A 73 4.62 0.73 4.60
CA ASN A 73 5.29 1.94 4.17
C ASN A 73 4.29 2.83 3.45
N ILE A 74 3.95 3.96 4.07
CA ILE A 74 2.87 4.84 3.60
C ILE A 74 3.38 6.25 3.28
N ILE A 75 2.64 6.91 2.39
CA ILE A 75 2.74 8.34 2.11
C ILE A 75 1.42 8.95 2.54
N VAL A 76 1.49 9.99 3.37
CA VAL A 76 0.31 10.64 3.96
C VAL A 76 0.00 11.92 3.18
N LYS A 77 -1.27 12.31 3.06
CA LYS A 77 -1.66 13.57 2.43
C LYS A 77 -1.31 14.76 3.32
N TYR A 78 -0.91 15.87 2.70
CA TYR A 78 -0.72 17.12 3.41
C TYR A 78 -2.00 17.57 4.13
N GLY A 79 -1.85 18.06 5.35
CA GLY A 79 -2.97 18.50 6.19
C GLY A 79 -3.66 17.40 6.99
N ALA A 80 -3.33 16.12 6.78
CA ALA A 80 -3.84 15.03 7.61
C ALA A 80 -3.04 14.91 8.92
N LYS A 81 -3.74 14.59 10.02
CA LYS A 81 -3.09 14.31 11.31
C LYS A 81 -2.52 12.90 11.30
N ILE A 82 -1.20 12.79 11.17
CA ILE A 82 -0.49 11.50 11.09
C ILE A 82 -0.91 10.52 12.21
N PRO A 83 -1.01 10.91 13.50
CA PRO A 83 -1.42 9.96 14.55
C PRO A 83 -2.82 9.39 14.33
N GLU A 84 -3.77 10.21 13.89
CA GLU A 84 -5.15 9.80 13.63
C GLU A 84 -5.23 8.86 12.42
N VAL A 85 -4.48 9.16 11.36
CA VAL A 85 -4.35 8.29 10.19
C VAL A 85 -3.76 6.94 10.59
N CYS A 86 -2.68 6.91 11.38
CA CYS A 86 -2.05 5.68 11.85
C CYS A 86 -2.99 4.83 12.71
N GLU A 87 -3.75 5.43 13.63
CA GLU A 87 -4.75 4.72 14.43
C GLU A 87 -5.85 4.08 13.55
N ASN A 88 -6.29 4.80 12.53
CA ASN A 88 -7.30 4.30 11.61
C ASN A 88 -6.75 3.14 10.75
N ILE A 89 -5.51 3.26 10.26
CA ILE A 89 -4.81 2.16 9.56
C ILE A 89 -4.72 0.92 10.45
N HIS A 90 -4.31 1.08 11.71
CA HIS A 90 -4.25 -0.04 12.66
C HIS A 90 -5.59 -0.75 12.82
N LYS A 91 -6.68 0.00 12.98
CA LYS A 91 -8.03 -0.56 13.14
C LYS A 91 -8.48 -1.32 11.89
N GLU A 92 -8.35 -0.70 10.72
CA GLU A 92 -8.81 -1.29 9.46
C GLU A 92 -7.98 -2.49 9.02
N VAL A 93 -6.64 -2.40 9.10
CA VAL A 93 -5.76 -3.51 8.74
C VAL A 93 -5.93 -4.69 9.68
N LYS A 94 -6.02 -4.45 10.99
CA LYS A 94 -6.27 -5.51 11.97
C LYS A 94 -7.59 -6.20 11.70
N LYS A 95 -8.66 -5.41 11.55
CA LYS A 95 -10.01 -5.93 11.28
C LYS A 95 -10.05 -6.72 9.97
N GLY A 96 -9.44 -6.19 8.91
CA GLY A 96 -9.38 -6.84 7.60
C GLY A 96 -8.72 -8.22 7.67
N ILE A 97 -7.53 -8.30 8.27
CA ILE A 97 -6.79 -9.56 8.36
C ILE A 97 -7.51 -10.56 9.30
N GLU A 98 -7.91 -10.14 10.49
CA GLU A 98 -8.56 -11.03 11.47
C GLU A 98 -9.91 -11.55 10.93
N THR A 99 -10.71 -10.70 10.30
CA THR A 99 -12.03 -11.07 9.77
C THR A 99 -11.93 -11.97 8.53
N MET A 100 -10.99 -11.71 7.63
CA MET A 100 -10.88 -12.47 6.37
C MET A 100 -10.13 -13.80 6.53
N THR A 101 -9.17 -13.87 7.45
CA THR A 101 -8.23 -15.01 7.54
C THR A 101 -8.31 -15.76 8.85
N GLY A 102 -8.86 -15.16 9.91
CA GLY A 102 -8.87 -15.74 11.25
C GLY A 102 -7.47 -15.92 11.85
N LEU A 103 -6.48 -15.21 11.33
CA LEU A 103 -5.15 -15.05 11.93
C LEU A 103 -5.16 -13.91 12.94
N ARG A 104 -4.33 -14.00 13.96
CA ARG A 104 -4.17 -12.95 14.98
C ARG A 104 -3.06 -11.98 14.57
N VAL A 105 -3.35 -10.69 14.51
CA VAL A 105 -2.33 -9.70 14.20
C VAL A 105 -1.58 -9.34 15.49
N VAL A 106 -0.29 -9.68 15.55
CA VAL A 106 0.54 -9.45 16.74
C VAL A 106 1.10 -8.04 16.73
N GLU A 107 1.57 -7.60 15.56
CA GLU A 107 2.25 -6.32 15.41
C GLU A 107 1.93 -5.69 14.05
N ILE A 108 1.75 -4.37 14.05
CA ILE A 108 1.59 -3.57 12.84
C ILE A 108 2.54 -2.36 12.94
N ASN A 109 3.58 -2.37 12.12
CA ASN A 109 4.54 -1.28 12.03
C ASN A 109 4.17 -0.36 10.87
N ILE A 110 4.07 0.94 11.14
CA ILE A 110 3.74 1.95 10.12
C ILE A 110 4.94 2.89 9.96
N HIS A 111 5.54 2.85 8.78
CA HIS A 111 6.61 3.73 8.36
C HIS A 111 6.04 4.82 7.44
N VAL A 112 6.00 6.05 7.93
CA VAL A 112 5.63 7.22 7.13
C VAL A 112 6.86 7.68 6.36
N GLN A 113 6.91 7.42 5.06
CA GLN A 113 8.05 7.76 4.21
C GLN A 113 8.02 9.21 3.71
N GLY A 114 6.84 9.83 3.67
CA GLY A 114 6.71 11.19 3.16
C GLY A 114 5.29 11.73 3.25
N VAL A 115 5.16 12.99 2.83
CA VAL A 115 3.88 13.70 2.74
C VAL A 115 3.69 14.14 1.29
N GLU A 116 2.56 13.76 0.69
CA GLU A 116 2.16 14.21 -0.64
C GLU A 116 1.50 15.59 -0.51
N LEU A 117 2.05 16.57 -1.21
CA LEU A 117 1.43 17.88 -1.36
C LEU A 117 0.49 17.79 -2.57
N GLU A 118 -0.78 18.16 -2.43
CA GLU A 118 -1.64 18.26 -3.61
C GLU A 118 -1.03 19.29 -4.57
N LYS A 119 -0.38 18.81 -5.64
CA LYS A 119 -0.01 19.67 -6.76
C LYS A 119 -1.32 20.19 -7.34
N LYS A 120 -1.57 21.48 -7.14
CA LYS A 120 -2.46 22.25 -8.01
C LYS A 120 -1.96 21.99 -9.43
N GLU A 121 -2.75 21.36 -10.27
CA GLU A 121 -2.52 21.33 -11.71
C GLU A 121 -2.48 22.78 -12.19
N GLU A 122 -1.29 23.36 -12.30
CA GLU A 122 -1.07 24.47 -13.20
C GLU A 122 -1.17 23.90 -14.61
N ALA A 123 -2.34 24.12 -15.22
CA ALA A 123 -2.67 23.77 -16.58
C ALA A 123 -1.62 24.34 -17.55
N ALA A 124 -0.66 23.52 -17.94
CA ALA A 124 0.21 23.78 -19.08
C ALA A 124 -0.52 23.32 -20.37
N THR A 125 -1.48 24.12 -20.83
CA THR A 125 -1.91 24.14 -22.23
C THR A 125 -1.89 25.58 -22.71
N GLU A 126 -0.67 26.10 -22.92
CA GLU A 126 -0.45 27.30 -23.71
C GLU A 126 0.33 26.93 -24.99
N ALA A 127 -0.32 27.22 -26.12
CA ALA A 127 0.23 27.58 -27.43
C ALA A 127 1.01 26.53 -28.27
N THR A 128 0.27 25.69 -29.01
CA THR A 128 0.73 25.25 -30.34
C THR A 128 0.23 26.27 -31.37
N ALA A 129 1.02 27.31 -31.63
CA ALA A 129 0.79 28.24 -32.73
C ALA A 129 2.12 28.69 -33.35
N GLU A 130 2.83 27.79 -34.02
CA GLU A 130 3.65 28.18 -35.19
C GLU A 130 4.08 26.95 -35.98
N GLN A 131 3.44 26.71 -37.13
CA GLN A 131 4.02 25.96 -38.25
C GLN A 131 3.27 26.34 -39.53
N ALA A 132 3.67 27.48 -40.12
CA ALA A 132 3.74 27.57 -41.57
C ALA A 132 5.11 26.97 -41.97
N PRO A 133 5.21 26.20 -43.07
CA PRO A 133 5.51 26.87 -44.33
C PRO A 133 4.92 26.22 -45.60
N ARG A 134 4.62 27.10 -46.56
CA ARG A 134 4.77 27.02 -48.03
C ARG A 134 4.94 25.64 -48.68
N VAL A 135 4.10 25.33 -49.67
CA VAL A 135 4.60 24.91 -51.00
C VAL A 135 3.72 25.53 -52.10
N ARG A 136 4.43 25.86 -53.19
CA ARG A 136 4.11 26.60 -54.41
C ARG A 136 2.90 26.13 -55.21
#